data_AF-A0A947XBH4-F1
#
_entry.id   AF-A0A947XBH4-F1
#
_cell.length_a   1.000
_cell.length_b   1.000
_cell.length_c   1.000
_cell.angle_alpha   90.00
_cell.angle_beta   90.00
_cell.angle_gamma   90.00
#
_symmetry.space_group_name_H-M   'P 1'
#
loop_
_entity.id
_entity.type
_entity.pdbx_description
1 polymer ?
#
loop_
_entity_poly.entity_id
_entity_poly.type
_entity_poly.pdbx_seq_one_letter_code
_entity_poly.pdbx_strand_id
1 'polypeptide(L)'
;MPDKAIFLDRDDTIIEDTGYINSAEQVKLVPAAAQALVELRKMGYKLIVVSNQSGIARGLFTEQTLSQIHERLKQLLAEHNAYLDRIYYCLYLPDGAIGKYRKDSDWRKPKPGMLLAAAKEMKINLAQSWMIGNAYIDVAAGKTAGCRTILIKSNIKPPVKNQDDPDPDFEAINLREAVNVVKRELTRKPAPPPQQEAPKIESEQPQPQEIPQIEDEEIPTEQPQETKTVNQPISEPGRTEQLLEEIKFLLKSHHRSQQFTEFSAMKLFAGVLQVLVLFCLVVAIWYKLSPTGKDNAAFTAIGFAITLQLIALTLYVMHKDR
;
A
#
# COMPACT_ATOMS: atom_id res chain seq x y z
N MET A 1 -17.46 -10.99 29.21
CA MET A 1 -16.39 -11.54 28.35
C MET A 1 -15.51 -10.38 27.89
N PRO A 2 -14.25 -10.58 27.46
CA PRO A 2 -13.51 -9.54 26.74
C PRO A 2 -14.30 -9.10 25.49
N ASP A 3 -14.17 -7.83 25.13
CA ASP A 3 -14.86 -7.28 23.95
C ASP A 3 -14.20 -7.75 22.65
N LYS A 4 -14.89 -7.60 21.52
CA LYS A 4 -14.34 -7.82 20.17
C LYS A 4 -14.39 -6.52 19.38
N ALA A 5 -13.46 -6.33 18.44
CA ALA A 5 -13.37 -5.10 17.67
C ALA A 5 -13.24 -5.33 16.15
N ILE A 6 -13.62 -4.31 15.39
CA ILE A 6 -13.14 -4.11 14.02
C ILE A 6 -12.14 -2.96 14.10
N PHE A 7 -10.88 -3.28 13.83
CA PHE A 7 -9.83 -2.33 13.54
C PHE A 7 -9.92 -1.94 12.07
N LEU A 8 -9.83 -0.64 11.79
CA LEU A 8 -10.03 -0.04 10.48
C LEU A 8 -8.83 0.87 10.16
N ASP A 9 -8.29 0.84 8.94
CA ASP A 9 -7.62 2.05 8.45
C ASP A 9 -8.66 3.16 8.18
N ARG A 10 -8.19 4.37 7.91
CA ARG A 10 -9.00 5.54 7.64
C ARG A 10 -9.12 5.79 6.13
N ASP A 11 -8.00 5.74 5.40
CA ASP A 11 -7.84 6.30 4.07
C ASP A 11 -8.12 5.21 3.01
N ASP A 12 -9.00 5.52 2.05
CA ASP A 12 -9.82 4.60 1.21
C ASP A 12 -10.61 3.48 1.93
N THR A 13 -10.55 3.43 3.26
CA THR A 13 -11.26 2.42 4.07
C THR A 13 -12.54 3.00 4.69
N ILE A 14 -12.47 4.24 5.20
CA ILE A 14 -13.62 4.99 5.72
C ILE A 14 -13.82 6.31 4.96
N ILE A 15 -12.73 6.96 4.52
CA ILE A 15 -12.75 8.21 3.75
C ILE A 15 -11.91 8.14 2.48
N GLU A 16 -12.23 8.95 1.47
CA GLU A 16 -11.49 9.01 0.20
C GLU A 16 -10.03 9.50 0.40
N ASP A 17 -9.01 8.76 -0.02
CA ASP A 17 -7.61 9.22 0.05
C ASP A 17 -7.32 10.21 -1.09
N THR A 18 -7.57 11.50 -0.82
CA THR A 18 -7.24 12.59 -1.75
C THR A 18 -5.74 12.76 -2.00
N GLY A 19 -4.86 12.05 -1.27
CA GLY A 19 -3.41 12.22 -1.30
C GLY A 19 -2.94 13.19 -0.21
N TYR A 20 -2.66 12.64 0.98
CA TYR A 20 -2.30 13.42 2.17
C TYR A 20 -3.35 14.48 2.54
N ILE A 21 -4.57 14.01 2.86
CA ILE A 21 -5.68 14.82 3.40
C ILE A 21 -5.13 15.78 4.47
N ASN A 22 -5.13 17.08 4.17
CA ASN A 22 -4.49 18.13 4.97
C ASN A 22 -5.45 19.28 5.32
N SER A 23 -6.76 19.09 5.16
CA SER A 23 -7.79 20.01 5.62
C SER A 23 -9.09 19.24 5.93
N ALA A 24 -9.99 19.82 6.71
CA ALA A 24 -11.24 19.16 7.11
C ALA A 24 -12.24 19.03 5.94
N GLU A 25 -12.19 19.96 4.99
CA GLU A 25 -13.10 20.08 3.85
C GLU A 25 -12.87 18.97 2.81
N GLN A 26 -11.70 18.34 2.84
CA GLN A 26 -11.37 17.18 2.01
C GLN A 26 -11.92 15.86 2.58
N VAL A 27 -12.38 15.83 3.83
CA VAL A 27 -12.89 14.62 4.48
C VAL A 27 -14.24 14.26 3.87
N LYS A 28 -14.28 13.18 3.11
CA LYS A 28 -15.48 12.59 2.49
C LYS A 28 -15.54 11.11 2.82
N LEU A 29 -16.69 10.62 3.29
CA LEU A 29 -16.88 9.18 3.54
C LEU A 29 -16.88 8.39 2.22
N VAL A 30 -16.24 7.22 2.20
CA VAL A 30 -16.40 6.29 1.07
C VAL A 30 -17.84 5.77 1.00
N PRO A 31 -18.34 5.34 -0.18
CA PRO A 31 -19.72 4.88 -0.33
C PRO A 31 -20.14 3.81 0.69
N ALA A 32 -21.27 4.06 1.35
CA ALA A 32 -21.86 3.24 2.40
C ALA A 32 -21.02 3.05 3.70
N ALA A 33 -19.97 3.85 3.94
CA ALA A 33 -19.10 3.67 5.11
C ALA A 33 -19.83 3.75 6.45
N ALA A 34 -20.68 4.76 6.66
CA ALA A 34 -21.41 4.92 7.92
C ALA A 34 -22.40 3.77 8.16
N GLN A 35 -23.11 3.32 7.12
CA GLN A 35 -24.04 2.20 7.18
C GLN A 35 -23.31 0.90 7.53
N ALA A 36 -22.14 0.66 6.92
CA ALA A 36 -21.28 -0.47 7.23
C ALA A 36 -20.81 -0.46 8.71
N LEU A 37 -20.39 0.70 9.23
CA LEU A 37 -20.05 0.86 10.65
C LEU A 37 -21.26 0.59 11.58
N VAL A 38 -22.46 1.07 11.23
CA VAL A 38 -23.69 0.78 11.99
C VAL A 38 -24.00 -0.72 12.01
N GLU A 39 -23.83 -1.44 10.89
CA GLU A 39 -23.99 -2.91 10.87
C GLU A 39 -22.94 -3.63 11.72
N LEU A 40 -21.67 -3.24 11.66
CA LEU A 40 -20.61 -3.83 12.48
C LEU A 40 -20.83 -3.60 13.98
N ARG A 41 -21.31 -2.43 14.41
CA ARG A 41 -21.73 -2.21 15.81
C ARG A 41 -22.91 -3.09 16.20
N LYS A 42 -23.91 -3.27 15.32
CA LYS A 42 -25.05 -4.18 15.57
C LYS A 42 -24.62 -5.65 15.73
N MET A 43 -23.50 -6.05 15.15
CA MET A 43 -22.88 -7.38 15.37
C MET A 43 -22.08 -7.49 16.69
N GLY A 44 -22.08 -6.45 17.53
CA GLY A 44 -21.43 -6.43 18.84
C GLY A 44 -19.92 -6.21 18.80
N TYR A 45 -19.41 -5.47 17.80
CA TYR A 45 -18.01 -5.04 17.76
C TYR A 45 -17.84 -3.58 18.21
N LYS A 46 -16.72 -3.28 18.90
CA LYS A 46 -16.18 -1.92 18.97
C LYS A 46 -15.57 -1.52 17.62
N LEU A 47 -15.63 -0.23 17.28
CA LEU A 47 -15.15 0.29 16.00
C LEU A 47 -13.97 1.23 16.23
N ILE A 48 -12.78 0.82 15.80
CA ILE A 48 -11.52 1.47 16.18
C ILE A 48 -10.69 1.76 14.93
N VAL A 49 -10.35 3.04 14.73
CA VAL A 49 -9.42 3.42 13.65
C VAL A 49 -7.98 3.25 14.12
N VAL A 50 -7.12 2.72 13.25
CA VAL A 50 -5.67 2.51 13.47
C VAL A 50 -4.89 2.96 12.22
N SER A 51 -4.50 4.23 12.12
CA SER A 51 -4.00 4.82 10.84
C SER A 51 -2.58 5.38 10.86
N ASN A 52 -1.85 5.24 9.73
CA ASN A 52 -0.48 5.74 9.56
C ASN A 52 -0.47 7.19 9.01
N GLN A 53 -0.34 8.19 9.89
CA GLN A 53 -0.46 9.61 9.53
C GLN A 53 0.90 10.31 9.36
N SER A 54 1.78 9.72 8.54
CA SER A 54 3.15 10.22 8.26
C SER A 54 3.22 11.57 7.53
N GLY A 55 2.10 12.18 7.13
CA GLY A 55 2.08 13.54 6.60
C GLY A 55 2.64 14.57 7.58
N ILE A 56 2.45 14.35 8.89
CA ILE A 56 3.02 15.19 9.95
C ILE A 56 4.54 15.05 10.03
N ALA A 57 5.09 13.83 9.99
CA ALA A 57 6.54 13.63 9.94
C ALA A 57 7.18 14.23 8.68
N ARG A 58 6.45 14.26 7.56
CA ARG A 58 6.85 14.88 6.29
C ARG A 58 6.66 16.41 6.26
N GLY A 59 6.04 17.01 7.29
CA GLY A 59 5.79 18.46 7.36
C GLY A 59 4.65 18.97 6.47
N LEU A 60 3.77 18.08 5.99
CA LEU A 60 2.66 18.43 5.08
C LEU A 60 1.46 19.05 5.79
N PHE A 61 1.30 18.79 7.10
CA PHE A 61 0.27 19.37 7.97
C PHE A 61 0.62 19.20 9.46
N THR A 62 -0.19 19.81 10.34
CA THR A 62 0.06 19.85 11.80
C THR A 62 -0.81 18.84 12.58
N GLU A 63 -0.48 18.61 13.86
CA GLU A 63 -1.32 17.81 14.76
C GLU A 63 -2.71 18.43 14.97
N GLN A 64 -2.81 19.76 14.98
CA GLN A 64 -4.08 20.49 15.04
C GLN A 64 -4.93 20.22 13.79
N THR A 65 -4.30 20.25 12.60
CA THR A 65 -4.94 19.91 11.32
C THR A 65 -5.48 18.48 11.31
N LEU A 66 -4.68 17.52 11.82
CA LEU A 66 -5.11 16.13 11.95
C LEU A 66 -6.27 15.97 12.95
N SER A 67 -6.28 16.75 14.04
CA SER A 67 -7.39 16.79 14.97
C SER A 67 -8.67 17.30 14.30
N GLN A 68 -8.59 18.37 13.49
CA GLN A 68 -9.72 18.90 12.72
C GLN A 68 -10.28 17.87 11.72
N ILE A 69 -9.40 17.13 11.03
CA ILE A 69 -9.76 16.00 10.15
C ILE A 69 -10.52 14.92 10.93
N HIS A 70 -10.04 14.55 12.13
CA HIS A 70 -10.70 13.54 12.97
C HIS A 70 -12.02 14.03 13.60
N GLU A 71 -12.17 15.34 13.88
CA GLU A 71 -13.48 15.90 14.25
C GLU A 71 -14.47 15.87 13.08
N ARG A 72 -14.06 16.28 11.86
CA ARG A 72 -14.96 16.25 10.69
C ARG A 72 -15.36 14.83 10.31
N LEU A 73 -14.45 13.86 10.43
CA LEU A 73 -14.78 12.42 10.29
C LEU A 73 -15.87 12.00 11.29
N LYS A 74 -15.73 12.35 12.58
CA LYS A 74 -16.74 12.02 13.59
C LYS A 74 -18.09 12.69 13.32
N GLN A 75 -18.10 13.93 12.84
CA GLN A 75 -19.33 14.63 12.45
C GLN A 75 -20.06 13.91 11.30
N LEU A 76 -19.36 13.63 10.19
CA LEU A 76 -19.92 12.93 9.02
C LEU A 76 -20.50 11.55 9.35
N LEU A 77 -19.88 10.84 10.29
CA LEU A 77 -20.39 9.57 10.80
C LEU A 77 -21.63 9.78 11.69
N ALA A 78 -21.61 10.77 12.58
CA ALA A 78 -22.73 11.07 13.48
C ALA A 78 -23.99 11.55 12.74
N GLU A 79 -23.82 12.30 11.63
CA GLU A 79 -24.89 12.65 10.67
C GLU A 79 -25.68 11.40 10.19
N HIS A 80 -25.05 10.23 10.23
CA HIS A 80 -25.60 8.93 9.81
C HIS A 80 -25.78 7.92 10.96
N ASN A 81 -25.74 8.38 12.22
CA ASN A 81 -25.78 7.54 13.45
C ASN A 81 -24.63 6.51 13.56
N ALA A 82 -23.54 6.70 12.81
CA ALA A 82 -22.29 5.97 13.00
C ALA A 82 -21.39 6.72 13.99
N TYR A 83 -20.62 5.97 14.79
CA TYR A 83 -19.71 6.52 15.79
C TYR A 83 -18.49 5.60 15.90
N LEU A 84 -17.32 6.14 16.24
CA LEU A 84 -16.10 5.37 16.50
C LEU A 84 -15.85 5.30 18.01
N ASP A 85 -15.48 4.13 18.51
CA ASP A 85 -15.14 3.93 19.92
C ASP A 85 -13.77 4.57 20.25
N ARG A 86 -12.82 4.52 19.30
CA ARG A 86 -11.48 5.12 19.44
C ARG A 86 -10.81 5.39 18.10
N ILE A 87 -9.84 6.30 18.07
CA ILE A 87 -8.96 6.56 16.93
C ILE A 87 -7.53 6.56 17.45
N TYR A 88 -6.73 5.57 17.03
CA TYR A 88 -5.28 5.53 17.20
C TYR A 88 -4.62 5.90 15.87
N TYR A 89 -3.50 6.61 15.95
CA TYR A 89 -2.74 6.99 14.77
C TYR A 89 -1.25 7.06 15.07
N CYS A 90 -0.43 6.70 14.07
CA CYS A 90 1.02 6.81 14.15
C CYS A 90 1.52 7.99 13.32
N LEU A 91 2.10 9.00 13.98
CA LEU A 91 2.71 10.16 13.34
C LEU A 91 4.11 9.88 12.78
N TYR A 92 4.77 8.85 13.32
CA TYR A 92 6.21 8.61 13.12
C TYR A 92 6.55 8.04 11.74
N LEU A 93 7.73 8.40 11.26
CA LEU A 93 8.37 7.90 10.03
C LEU A 93 9.90 7.88 10.26
N PRO A 94 10.62 6.79 9.94
CA PRO A 94 12.08 6.73 10.12
C PRO A 94 12.82 7.89 9.47
N ASP A 95 12.44 8.24 8.23
CA ASP A 95 13.05 9.32 7.43
C ASP A 95 12.22 10.62 7.45
N GLY A 96 11.47 10.86 8.53
CA GLY A 96 10.63 12.06 8.69
C GLY A 96 11.43 13.36 8.59
N ALA A 97 10.99 14.30 7.76
CA ALA A 97 11.59 15.64 7.65
C ALA A 97 11.67 16.33 9.02
N ILE A 98 10.58 16.32 9.79
CA ILE A 98 10.51 16.94 11.13
C ILE A 98 11.08 15.99 12.20
N GLY A 99 12.16 16.43 12.85
CA GLY A 99 12.92 15.64 13.86
C GLY A 99 12.08 15.07 15.01
N LYS A 100 11.07 15.79 15.51
CA LYS A 100 10.14 15.31 16.57
C LYS A 100 9.48 13.97 16.21
N TYR A 101 9.27 13.69 14.92
CA TYR A 101 8.59 12.48 14.45
C TYR A 101 9.52 11.53 13.67
N ARG A 102 10.82 11.84 13.58
CA ARG A 102 11.84 11.05 12.87
C ARG A 102 12.29 9.87 13.72
N LYS A 103 11.56 8.75 13.63
CA LYS A 103 11.96 7.46 14.20
C LYS A 103 11.17 6.28 13.62
N ASP A 104 11.74 5.09 13.74
CA ASP A 104 10.95 3.86 13.79
C ASP A 104 10.08 3.85 15.06
N SER A 105 8.92 3.20 14.99
CA SER A 105 7.93 3.14 16.06
C SER A 105 7.02 1.94 15.86
N ASP A 106 6.80 1.16 16.93
CA ASP A 106 5.97 -0.05 16.86
C ASP A 106 4.48 0.21 16.64
N TRP A 107 4.08 1.48 16.72
CA TRP A 107 2.76 1.95 16.32
C TRP A 107 2.61 2.09 14.79
N ARG A 108 3.70 2.09 14.01
CA ARG A 108 3.64 2.25 12.56
C ARG A 108 3.35 0.91 11.88
N LYS A 109 2.18 0.76 11.26
CA LYS A 109 1.87 -0.41 10.41
C LYS A 109 2.95 -0.54 9.33
N PRO A 110 3.54 -1.73 9.09
CA PRO A 110 3.03 -3.07 9.41
C PRO A 110 3.17 -3.56 10.86
N LYS A 111 3.83 -2.82 11.77
CA LYS A 111 3.91 -3.23 13.18
C LYS A 111 2.54 -3.09 13.90
N PRO A 112 2.20 -4.00 14.84
CA PRO A 112 0.84 -4.12 15.39
C PRO A 112 0.53 -3.16 16.56
N GLY A 113 1.43 -2.25 16.95
CA GLY A 113 1.39 -1.56 18.25
C GLY A 113 0.12 -0.75 18.53
N MET A 114 -0.54 -0.19 17.50
CA MET A 114 -1.83 0.47 17.68
C MET A 114 -2.95 -0.51 18.08
N LEU A 115 -2.97 -1.71 17.48
CA LEU A 115 -3.97 -2.75 17.77
C LEU A 115 -3.72 -3.34 19.16
N LEU A 116 -2.45 -3.58 19.52
CA LEU A 116 -2.06 -4.06 20.85
C LEU A 116 -2.36 -3.03 21.96
N ALA A 117 -2.11 -1.74 21.72
CA ALA A 117 -2.45 -0.67 22.65
C ALA A 117 -3.96 -0.59 22.88
N ALA A 118 -4.74 -0.62 21.80
CA ALA A 118 -6.21 -0.64 21.86
C ALA A 118 -6.73 -1.86 22.62
N ALA A 119 -6.19 -3.05 22.36
CA ALA A 119 -6.61 -4.27 23.05
C ALA A 119 -6.32 -4.24 24.55
N LYS A 120 -5.19 -3.64 24.96
CA LYS A 120 -4.85 -3.43 26.37
C LYS A 120 -5.74 -2.38 27.04
N GLU A 121 -5.98 -1.24 26.39
CA GLU A 121 -6.80 -0.15 26.92
C GLU A 121 -8.28 -0.55 27.04
N MET A 122 -8.81 -1.27 26.05
CA MET A 122 -10.23 -1.54 25.88
C MET A 122 -10.64 -3.01 26.12
N LYS A 123 -9.71 -3.83 26.64
CA LYS A 123 -9.89 -5.26 27.00
C LYS A 123 -10.44 -6.12 25.84
N ILE A 124 -9.84 -5.99 24.67
CA ILE A 124 -10.28 -6.64 23.42
C ILE A 124 -9.63 -8.00 23.23
N ASN A 125 -10.41 -9.00 22.84
CA ASN A 125 -9.94 -10.29 22.35
C ASN A 125 -9.55 -10.18 20.86
N LEU A 126 -8.25 -10.11 20.58
CA LEU A 126 -7.71 -9.97 19.22
C LEU A 126 -8.10 -11.15 18.32
N ALA A 127 -8.12 -12.39 18.85
CA ALA A 127 -8.50 -13.60 18.10
C ALA A 127 -9.99 -13.65 17.69
N GLN A 128 -10.83 -12.79 18.27
CA GLN A 128 -12.24 -12.59 17.86
C GLN A 128 -12.45 -11.24 17.14
N SER A 129 -11.38 -10.55 16.81
CA SER A 129 -11.36 -9.22 16.19
C SER A 129 -10.82 -9.25 14.76
N TRP A 130 -11.09 -8.18 14.03
CA TRP A 130 -10.74 -8.05 12.62
C TRP A 130 -9.87 -6.81 12.38
N MET A 131 -8.96 -6.89 11.41
CA MET A 131 -8.34 -5.71 10.79
C MET A 131 -8.82 -5.59 9.36
N ILE A 132 -9.35 -4.42 8.99
CA ILE A 132 -9.84 -4.09 7.65
C ILE A 132 -9.08 -2.85 7.16
N GLY A 133 -8.49 -2.92 5.97
CA GLY A 133 -7.72 -1.82 5.40
C GLY A 133 -7.46 -1.99 3.91
N ASN A 134 -6.85 -0.99 3.29
CA ASN A 134 -6.63 -0.91 1.83
C ASN A 134 -5.20 -1.31 1.40
N ALA A 135 -4.32 -1.71 2.32
CA ALA A 135 -2.93 -2.06 2.00
C ALA A 135 -2.44 -3.31 2.75
N TYR A 136 -1.45 -4.03 2.20
CA TYR A 136 -0.90 -5.22 2.86
C TYR A 136 -0.21 -4.93 4.20
N ILE A 137 0.23 -3.69 4.45
CA ILE A 137 0.68 -3.27 5.80
C ILE A 137 -0.44 -3.35 6.86
N ASP A 138 -1.71 -3.26 6.46
CA ASP A 138 -2.85 -3.49 7.35
C ASP A 138 -3.01 -4.98 7.66
N VAL A 139 -2.84 -5.83 6.63
CA VAL A 139 -2.88 -7.29 6.74
C VAL A 139 -1.76 -7.76 7.68
N ALA A 140 -0.53 -7.29 7.45
CA ALA A 140 0.62 -7.59 8.30
C ALA A 140 0.41 -7.14 9.76
N ALA A 141 -0.11 -5.92 9.99
CA ALA A 141 -0.40 -5.44 11.34
C ALA A 141 -1.52 -6.24 12.01
N GLY A 142 -2.56 -6.63 11.26
CA GLY A 142 -3.64 -7.48 11.73
C GLY A 142 -3.18 -8.89 12.12
N LYS A 143 -2.46 -9.58 11.23
CA LYS A 143 -1.96 -10.94 11.48
C LYS A 143 -0.93 -10.98 12.60
N THR A 144 -0.02 -10.00 12.69
CA THR A 144 0.95 -9.90 13.79
C THR A 144 0.27 -9.60 15.14
N ALA A 145 -0.92 -8.96 15.13
CA ALA A 145 -1.74 -8.79 16.32
C ALA A 145 -2.61 -10.03 16.66
N GLY A 146 -2.68 -11.04 15.79
CA GLY A 146 -3.60 -12.18 15.95
C GLY A 146 -5.06 -11.88 15.59
N CYS A 147 -5.33 -10.79 14.87
CA CYS A 147 -6.65 -10.51 14.29
C CYS A 147 -6.84 -11.27 12.96
N ARG A 148 -8.09 -11.57 12.61
CA ARG A 148 -8.46 -11.95 11.22
C ARG A 148 -8.37 -10.72 10.32
N THR A 149 -8.04 -10.87 9.05
CA THR A 149 -7.79 -9.73 8.15
C THR A 149 -8.69 -9.71 6.91
N ILE A 150 -9.15 -8.52 6.51
CA ILE A 150 -9.81 -8.29 5.23
C ILE A 150 -9.07 -7.18 4.47
N LEU A 151 -8.58 -7.48 3.27
CA LEU A 151 -7.98 -6.49 2.37
C LEU A 151 -9.03 -5.91 1.43
N ILE A 152 -9.16 -4.58 1.42
CA ILE A 152 -10.00 -3.86 0.45
C ILE A 152 -9.22 -3.67 -0.86
N LYS A 153 -9.58 -4.46 -1.88
CA LYS A 153 -9.08 -4.34 -3.26
C LYS A 153 -10.01 -3.42 -4.06
N SER A 154 -9.84 -2.11 -3.92
CA SER A 154 -10.55 -1.14 -4.76
C SER A 154 -10.10 -1.23 -6.21
N ASN A 155 -11.05 -1.42 -7.15
CA ASN A 155 -10.76 -1.44 -8.59
C ASN A 155 -10.13 -0.14 -9.10
N ILE A 156 -10.36 0.99 -8.42
CA ILE A 156 -9.78 2.30 -8.76
C ILE A 156 -8.30 2.36 -8.35
N LYS A 157 -7.92 1.68 -7.27
CA LYS A 157 -6.63 1.81 -6.61
C LYS A 157 -6.25 0.50 -5.93
N PRO A 158 -5.79 -0.49 -6.72
CA PRO A 158 -5.47 -1.81 -6.19
C PRO A 158 -4.26 -1.75 -5.24
N PRO A 159 -4.25 -2.54 -4.15
CA PRO A 159 -3.11 -2.63 -3.25
C PRO A 159 -1.91 -3.29 -3.94
N VAL A 160 -0.76 -2.63 -3.87
CA VAL A 160 0.53 -3.20 -4.29
C VAL A 160 0.99 -4.20 -3.23
N LYS A 161 1.26 -5.44 -3.65
CA LYS A 161 1.85 -6.50 -2.81
C LYS A 161 3.36 -6.56 -3.01
N ASN A 162 4.14 -6.55 -1.93
CA ASN A 162 5.57 -6.83 -1.95
C ASN A 162 5.82 -8.34 -1.75
N GLN A 163 7.05 -8.82 -1.97
CA GLN A 163 7.38 -10.24 -1.85
C GLN A 163 7.10 -10.81 -0.44
N ASP A 164 7.38 -10.02 0.61
CA ASP A 164 7.23 -10.43 2.01
C ASP A 164 5.85 -10.08 2.62
N ASP A 165 4.94 -9.49 1.84
CA ASP A 165 3.61 -9.11 2.33
C ASP A 165 2.72 -10.37 2.53
N PRO A 166 2.18 -10.60 3.74
CA PRO A 166 1.36 -11.77 4.00
C PRO A 166 -0.01 -11.68 3.32
N ASP A 167 -0.49 -12.80 2.77
CA ASP A 167 -1.82 -12.87 2.18
C ASP A 167 -2.93 -12.67 3.23
N PRO A 168 -4.01 -11.93 2.89
CA PRO A 168 -5.13 -11.72 3.78
C PRO A 168 -5.99 -12.99 3.91
N ASP A 169 -6.66 -13.16 5.05
CA ASP A 169 -7.64 -14.24 5.22
C ASP A 169 -8.86 -14.09 4.29
N PHE A 170 -9.22 -12.84 3.93
CA PHE A 170 -10.30 -12.52 3.01
C PHE A 170 -10.02 -11.23 2.23
N GLU A 171 -10.74 -11.08 1.12
CA GLU A 171 -10.69 -9.89 0.27
C GLU A 171 -12.11 -9.35 0.07
N ALA A 172 -12.21 -8.05 -0.22
CA ALA A 172 -13.46 -7.36 -0.54
C ALA A 172 -13.16 -6.17 -1.45
N ILE A 173 -14.08 -5.78 -2.33
CA ILE A 173 -13.88 -4.62 -3.24
C ILE A 173 -14.26 -3.28 -2.57
N ASN A 174 -14.94 -3.32 -1.42
CA ASN A 174 -15.31 -2.16 -0.59
C ASN A 174 -15.68 -2.58 0.85
N LEU A 175 -15.82 -1.61 1.77
CA LEU A 175 -16.15 -1.85 3.16
C LEU A 175 -17.51 -2.57 3.36
N ARG A 176 -18.53 -2.32 2.52
CA ARG A 176 -19.84 -2.99 2.61
C ARG A 176 -19.73 -4.50 2.33
N GLU A 177 -18.88 -4.90 1.38
CA GLU A 177 -18.59 -6.33 1.17
C GLU A 177 -17.77 -6.93 2.33
N ALA A 178 -16.83 -6.17 2.91
CA ALA A 178 -16.12 -6.62 4.11
C ALA A 178 -17.08 -6.88 5.30
N VAL A 179 -18.16 -6.08 5.45
CA VAL A 179 -19.23 -6.38 6.42
C VAL A 179 -19.94 -7.70 6.09
N ASN A 180 -20.24 -7.99 4.82
CA ASN A 180 -20.85 -9.26 4.42
C ASN A 180 -19.94 -10.47 4.73
N VAL A 181 -18.62 -10.32 4.56
CA VAL A 181 -17.63 -11.32 5.00
C VAL A 181 -17.72 -11.52 6.52
N VAL A 182 -17.58 -10.46 7.33
CA VAL A 182 -17.67 -10.56 8.80
C VAL A 182 -19.00 -11.21 9.25
N LYS A 183 -20.11 -10.89 8.58
CA LYS A 183 -21.46 -11.43 8.84
C LYS A 183 -21.55 -12.93 8.55
N ARG A 184 -21.00 -13.39 7.41
CA ARG A 184 -20.91 -14.81 7.03
C ARG A 184 -20.01 -15.59 7.99
N GLU A 185 -18.90 -15.00 8.39
CA GLU A 185 -17.91 -15.63 9.27
C GLU A 185 -18.35 -15.64 10.75
N LEU A 186 -19.40 -14.89 11.11
CA LEU A 186 -20.09 -14.99 12.42
C LEU A 186 -21.18 -16.06 12.46
N THR A 187 -21.82 -16.40 11.33
CA THR A 187 -22.90 -17.40 11.28
C THR A 187 -22.40 -18.81 10.98
N ARG A 188 -21.19 -18.95 10.43
CA ARG A 188 -20.49 -20.24 10.32
C ARG A 188 -20.21 -20.81 11.73
N LYS A 189 -20.78 -21.97 12.04
CA LYS A 189 -20.26 -22.82 13.11
C LYS A 189 -18.77 -23.13 12.80
N PRO A 190 -17.89 -23.25 13.82
CA PRO A 190 -16.56 -23.76 13.59
C PRO A 190 -16.66 -25.15 12.97
N ALA A 191 -15.88 -25.41 11.92
CA ALA A 191 -15.74 -26.74 11.37
C ALA A 191 -15.14 -27.67 12.45
N PRO A 192 -15.47 -28.98 12.44
CA PRO A 192 -14.72 -29.96 13.21
C PRO A 192 -13.21 -29.84 12.87
N PRO A 193 -12.29 -30.08 13.83
CA PRO A 193 -10.88 -30.20 13.51
C PRO A 193 -10.68 -31.24 12.40
N PRO A 194 -9.76 -31.02 11.45
CA PRO A 194 -9.42 -32.04 10.45
C PRO A 194 -9.06 -33.35 11.14
N GLN A 195 -9.79 -34.41 10.83
CA GLN A 195 -9.44 -35.75 11.32
C GLN A 195 -8.12 -36.13 10.66
N GLN A 196 -7.11 -36.45 11.47
CA GLN A 196 -5.84 -36.95 10.96
C GLN A 196 -6.06 -38.38 10.48
N GLU A 197 -6.28 -38.55 9.18
CA GLU A 197 -6.28 -39.87 8.56
C GLU A 197 -4.88 -40.49 8.73
N ALA A 198 -4.82 -41.64 9.40
CA ALA A 198 -3.58 -42.37 9.57
C ALA A 198 -3.08 -42.91 8.22
N PRO A 199 -1.77 -42.88 7.94
CA PRO A 199 -1.25 -43.32 6.65
C PRO A 199 -1.53 -44.80 6.41
N LYS A 200 -2.20 -45.11 5.30
CA LYS A 200 -2.26 -46.48 4.76
C LYS A 200 -0.90 -46.86 4.21
N ILE A 201 -0.47 -48.09 4.50
CA ILE A 201 0.73 -48.68 3.94
C ILE A 201 0.33 -49.41 2.65
N GLU A 202 0.97 -49.06 1.53
CA GLU A 202 0.85 -49.80 0.27
C GLU A 202 1.87 -50.96 0.18
N SER A 203 1.54 -51.96 -0.62
CA SER A 203 2.36 -53.17 -0.84
C SER A 203 2.20 -53.65 -2.29
N GLU A 204 3.29 -54.04 -2.94
CA GLU A 204 3.40 -54.10 -4.40
C GLU A 204 3.12 -55.47 -5.05
N GLN A 205 2.39 -55.43 -6.19
CA GLN A 205 2.59 -56.23 -7.43
C GLN A 205 2.41 -57.78 -7.38
N PRO A 206 2.39 -58.54 -8.52
CA PRO A 206 2.45 -58.18 -9.95
C PRO A 206 1.28 -58.73 -10.85
N GLN A 207 1.34 -58.48 -12.17
CA GLN A 207 0.45 -59.03 -13.24
C GLN A 207 1.00 -60.35 -13.86
N PRO A 208 0.32 -61.05 -14.82
CA PRO A 208 0.46 -60.70 -16.27
C PRO A 208 -0.67 -61.11 -17.29
N GLN A 209 -0.71 -60.43 -18.45
CA GLN A 209 -1.13 -60.88 -19.83
C GLN A 209 -2.61 -61.33 -20.10
N GLU A 210 -3.19 -61.38 -21.31
CA GLU A 210 -2.71 -61.31 -22.73
C GLU A 210 -3.79 -60.69 -23.72
N ILE A 211 -3.58 -60.65 -25.06
CA ILE A 211 -4.44 -59.99 -26.09
C ILE A 211 -4.62 -60.87 -27.36
N PRO A 212 -5.76 -60.80 -28.12
CA PRO A 212 -5.74 -60.28 -29.52
C PRO A 212 -7.06 -59.55 -29.99
N GLN A 213 -7.01 -58.39 -30.69
CA GLN A 213 -7.09 -58.13 -32.17
C GLN A 213 -8.48 -58.34 -32.85
N ILE A 214 -8.97 -57.64 -33.91
CA ILE A 214 -8.71 -56.39 -34.73
C ILE A 214 -10.08 -56.03 -35.46
N GLU A 215 -10.13 -55.02 -36.36
CA GLU A 215 -11.19 -54.67 -37.37
C GLU A 215 -12.32 -53.66 -37.01
N ASP A 216 -12.82 -52.80 -37.91
CA ASP A 216 -12.20 -51.77 -38.80
C ASP A 216 -13.30 -50.96 -39.56
N GLU A 217 -13.18 -49.63 -39.71
CA GLU A 217 -13.81 -48.83 -40.81
C GLU A 217 -13.29 -47.37 -40.90
N GLU A 218 -13.38 -46.74 -42.08
CA GLU A 218 -12.71 -45.48 -42.51
C GLU A 218 -13.61 -44.22 -42.31
N ILE A 219 -13.17 -42.98 -41.98
CA ILE A 219 -12.19 -42.02 -42.59
C ILE A 219 -12.70 -41.47 -43.95
N PRO A 220 -12.59 -40.16 -44.31
CA PRO A 220 -11.97 -38.97 -43.65
C PRO A 220 -13.04 -37.93 -43.15
N THR A 221 -13.02 -36.57 -43.20
CA THR A 221 -12.20 -35.51 -43.88
C THR A 221 -12.28 -34.11 -43.22
N GLU A 222 -11.44 -33.20 -43.73
CA GLU A 222 -11.16 -31.75 -43.53
C GLU A 222 -12.26 -30.74 -43.96
N GLN A 223 -12.22 -29.39 -43.76
CA GLN A 223 -11.28 -28.37 -43.17
C GLN A 223 -12.09 -27.07 -42.77
N PRO A 224 -11.49 -25.99 -42.18
CA PRO A 224 -12.23 -24.86 -41.54
C PRO A 224 -12.43 -23.60 -42.40
N GLN A 225 -13.23 -22.63 -41.90
CA GLN A 225 -13.36 -21.26 -42.46
C GLN A 225 -13.50 -20.15 -41.39
N GLU A 226 -13.07 -18.94 -41.77
CA GLU A 226 -13.30 -17.65 -41.11
C GLU A 226 -14.72 -17.09 -41.45
N THR A 227 -15.18 -15.86 -41.18
CA THR A 227 -14.70 -14.60 -40.56
C THR A 227 -15.94 -13.80 -40.10
N LYS A 228 -15.81 -12.74 -39.27
CA LYS A 228 -16.44 -11.42 -39.56
C LYS A 228 -16.10 -10.31 -38.56
N THR A 229 -15.80 -9.13 -39.12
CA THR A 229 -15.63 -7.85 -38.43
C THR A 229 -16.87 -6.98 -38.64
N VAL A 230 -17.26 -6.15 -37.67
CA VAL A 230 -18.25 -5.07 -37.86
C VAL A 230 -17.72 -3.77 -37.25
N ASN A 231 -17.71 -2.69 -38.04
CA ASN A 231 -17.42 -1.33 -37.59
C ASN A 231 -18.71 -0.57 -37.31
N GLN A 232 -18.75 0.28 -36.28
CA GLN A 232 -19.52 1.53 -36.32
C GLN A 232 -18.97 2.56 -35.31
N PRO A 233 -18.93 3.87 -35.66
CA PRO A 233 -18.49 4.93 -34.76
C PRO A 233 -19.66 5.75 -34.20
N ILE A 234 -19.50 6.29 -32.98
CA ILE A 234 -20.18 7.50 -32.47
C ILE A 234 -19.31 8.10 -31.35
N SER A 235 -19.33 9.42 -31.20
CA SER A 235 -18.64 10.17 -30.16
C SER A 235 -19.46 10.25 -28.87
N GLU A 236 -18.98 9.69 -27.77
CA GLU A 236 -19.61 9.85 -26.44
C GLU A 236 -18.98 11.00 -25.64
N PRO A 237 -19.77 11.97 -25.14
CA PRO A 237 -19.24 13.10 -24.36
C PRO A 237 -18.68 12.67 -22.99
N GLY A 238 -19.13 11.55 -22.43
CA GLY A 238 -18.61 11.01 -21.17
C GLY A 238 -17.20 10.42 -21.29
N ARG A 239 -16.79 9.95 -22.47
CA ARG A 239 -15.48 9.29 -22.65
C ARG A 239 -14.32 10.29 -22.50
N THR A 240 -14.52 11.54 -22.92
CA THR A 240 -13.54 12.62 -22.68
C THR A 240 -13.38 12.95 -21.20
N GLU A 241 -14.45 12.92 -20.40
CA GLU A 241 -14.35 13.15 -18.96
C GLU A 241 -13.75 11.95 -18.22
N GLN A 242 -14.10 10.73 -18.61
CA GLN A 242 -13.47 9.50 -18.10
C GLN A 242 -11.96 9.49 -18.37
N LEU A 243 -11.54 9.79 -19.61
CA LEU A 243 -10.12 9.92 -19.96
C LEU A 243 -9.44 11.09 -19.22
N LEU A 244 -10.15 12.19 -18.95
CA LEU A 244 -9.60 13.31 -18.19
C LEU A 244 -9.38 12.94 -16.70
N GLU A 245 -10.32 12.22 -16.07
CA GLU A 245 -10.15 11.69 -14.72
C GLU A 245 -9.10 10.58 -14.67
N GLU A 246 -9.02 9.70 -15.68
CA GLU A 246 -7.97 8.69 -15.81
C GLU A 246 -6.58 9.33 -15.97
N ILE A 247 -6.45 10.38 -16.78
CA ILE A 247 -5.20 11.16 -16.93
C ILE A 247 -4.85 11.89 -15.62
N LYS A 248 -5.82 12.55 -14.96
CA LYS A 248 -5.61 13.14 -13.62
C LYS A 248 -5.16 12.09 -12.61
N PHE A 249 -5.76 10.90 -12.65
CA PHE A 249 -5.44 9.78 -11.76
C PHE A 249 -4.05 9.19 -12.04
N LEU A 250 -3.66 9.03 -13.30
CA LEU A 250 -2.32 8.61 -13.71
C LEU A 250 -1.26 9.64 -13.30
N LEU A 251 -1.50 10.93 -13.51
CA LEU A 251 -0.62 12.00 -13.03
C LEU A 251 -0.51 12.00 -11.50
N LYS A 252 -1.61 11.79 -10.78
CA LYS A 252 -1.68 11.76 -9.31
C LYS A 252 -1.01 10.53 -8.70
N SER A 253 -1.17 9.36 -9.30
CA SER A 253 -0.52 8.11 -8.88
C SER A 253 0.98 8.12 -9.22
N HIS A 254 1.37 8.67 -10.37
CA HIS A 254 2.78 8.90 -10.71
C HIS A 254 3.42 9.90 -9.74
N HIS A 255 2.77 11.02 -9.42
CA HIS A 255 3.26 11.98 -8.42
C HIS A 255 3.37 11.34 -7.02
N ARG A 256 2.45 10.45 -6.63
CA ARG A 256 2.57 9.64 -5.41
C ARG A 256 3.85 8.78 -5.43
N SER A 257 4.12 8.07 -6.53
CA SER A 257 5.33 7.24 -6.63
C SER A 257 6.61 8.08 -6.56
N GLN A 258 6.67 9.21 -7.28
CA GLN A 258 7.79 10.14 -7.22
C GLN A 258 7.99 10.73 -5.81
N GLN A 259 6.93 11.11 -5.08
CA GLN A 259 7.06 11.59 -3.69
C GLN A 259 7.59 10.55 -2.69
N PHE A 260 7.62 9.26 -3.05
CA PHE A 260 8.29 8.22 -2.26
C PHE A 260 9.78 8.05 -2.62
N THR A 261 10.24 8.51 -3.79
CA THR A 261 11.60 8.24 -4.30
C THR A 261 12.46 9.48 -4.59
N GLU A 262 11.89 10.68 -4.70
CA GLU A 262 12.59 11.87 -5.22
C GLU A 262 13.35 12.67 -4.16
N PHE A 263 12.84 12.80 -2.93
CA PHE A 263 13.55 13.51 -1.86
C PHE A 263 14.56 12.65 -1.09
N SER A 264 15.26 11.76 -1.81
CA SER A 264 16.47 11.13 -1.31
C SER A 264 17.54 12.20 -1.14
N ALA A 265 18.00 12.44 0.10
CA ALA A 265 19.06 13.40 0.39
C ALA A 265 20.35 13.12 -0.40
N MET A 266 20.57 11.85 -0.81
CA MET A 266 21.68 11.44 -1.66
C MET A 266 21.59 12.01 -3.08
N LYS A 267 20.38 12.12 -3.67
CA LYS A 267 20.18 12.77 -4.98
C LYS A 267 20.53 14.25 -4.92
N LEU A 268 20.05 14.94 -3.88
CA LEU A 268 20.37 16.36 -3.63
C LEU A 268 21.88 16.56 -3.42
N PHE A 269 22.51 15.71 -2.60
CA PHE A 269 23.95 15.77 -2.33
C PHE A 269 24.79 15.50 -3.58
N ALA A 270 24.43 14.50 -4.40
CA ALA A 270 25.09 14.24 -5.68
C ALA A 270 24.95 15.43 -6.66
N GLY A 271 23.78 16.07 -6.72
CA GLY A 271 23.57 17.29 -7.51
C GLY A 271 24.45 18.46 -7.07
N VAL A 272 24.53 18.72 -5.76
CA VAL A 272 25.45 19.74 -5.19
C VAL A 272 26.90 19.42 -5.52
N LEU A 273 27.30 18.15 -5.40
CA LEU A 273 28.65 17.68 -5.69
C LEU A 273 29.01 17.87 -7.18
N GLN A 274 28.06 17.63 -8.09
CA GLN A 274 28.25 17.84 -9.53
C GLN A 274 28.36 19.34 -9.90
N VAL A 275 27.69 20.24 -9.18
CA VAL A 275 27.90 21.70 -9.32
C VAL A 275 29.32 22.09 -8.87
N LEU A 276 29.84 21.50 -7.80
CA LEU A 276 31.22 21.72 -7.35
C LEU A 276 32.26 21.21 -8.37
N VAL A 277 32.01 20.06 -9.01
CA VAL A 277 32.86 19.56 -10.12
C VAL A 277 32.94 20.59 -11.25
N LEU A 278 31.78 21.11 -11.70
CA LEU A 278 31.73 22.13 -12.75
C LEU A 278 32.46 23.42 -12.35
N PHE A 279 32.31 23.87 -11.11
CA PHE A 279 33.05 25.02 -10.58
C PHE A 279 34.57 24.79 -10.60
N CYS A 280 35.05 23.63 -10.14
CA CYS A 280 36.47 23.28 -10.20
C CYS A 280 37.02 23.25 -11.63
N LEU A 281 36.24 22.75 -12.61
CA LEU A 281 36.62 22.77 -14.03
C LEU A 281 36.69 24.20 -14.60
N VAL A 282 35.73 25.07 -14.27
CA VAL A 282 35.76 26.49 -14.66
C VAL A 282 36.98 27.21 -14.07
N VAL A 283 37.32 26.94 -12.81
CA VAL A 283 38.53 27.49 -12.15
C VAL A 283 39.81 26.97 -12.82
N ALA A 284 39.88 25.68 -13.19
CA ALA A 284 41.02 25.13 -13.91
C ALA A 284 41.20 25.76 -15.30
N ILE A 285 40.11 25.92 -16.05
CA ILE A 285 40.07 26.60 -17.36
C ILE A 285 40.52 28.06 -17.20
N TRP A 286 40.03 28.77 -16.19
CA TRP A 286 40.44 30.15 -15.89
C TRP A 286 41.94 30.28 -15.60
N TYR A 287 42.52 29.39 -14.78
CA TYR A 287 43.97 29.41 -14.53
C TYR A 287 44.79 29.15 -15.80
N LYS A 288 44.34 28.23 -16.67
CA LYS A 288 45.01 27.90 -17.94
C LYS A 288 44.89 29.01 -19.00
N LEU A 289 43.81 29.79 -18.98
CA LEU A 289 43.63 30.98 -19.82
C LEU A 289 44.27 32.25 -19.21
N SER A 290 44.69 32.21 -17.94
CA SER A 290 45.33 33.36 -17.30
C SER A 290 46.74 33.59 -17.90
N PRO A 291 47.13 34.84 -18.21
CA PRO A 291 48.49 35.14 -18.71
C PRO A 291 49.58 34.92 -17.65
N THR A 292 49.22 34.47 -16.44
CA THR A 292 50.16 34.14 -15.36
C THR A 292 50.59 32.67 -15.31
N GLY A 293 50.10 31.80 -16.22
CA GLY A 293 50.65 30.46 -16.45
C GLY A 293 50.67 29.54 -15.20
N LYS A 294 49.64 29.62 -14.35
CA LYS A 294 49.60 28.89 -13.07
C LYS A 294 49.13 27.44 -13.23
N ASP A 295 49.84 26.67 -14.06
CA ASP A 295 49.47 25.30 -14.42
C ASP A 295 49.29 24.39 -13.20
N ASN A 296 50.13 24.50 -12.16
CA ASN A 296 50.00 23.75 -10.91
C ASN A 296 48.65 23.99 -10.19
N ALA A 297 48.05 25.18 -10.33
CA ALA A 297 46.73 25.51 -9.80
C ALA A 297 45.59 24.94 -10.68
N ALA A 298 45.80 24.91 -12.00
CA ALA A 298 44.87 24.25 -12.91
C ALA A 298 44.84 22.72 -12.68
N PHE A 299 46.01 22.09 -12.51
CA PHE A 299 46.11 20.65 -12.24
C PHE A 299 45.51 20.25 -10.88
N THR A 300 45.70 21.04 -9.81
CA THR A 300 45.04 20.75 -8.52
C THR A 300 43.52 20.93 -8.61
N ALA A 301 43.01 21.95 -9.30
CA ALA A 301 41.58 22.11 -9.55
C ALA A 301 40.98 20.94 -10.38
N ILE A 302 41.69 20.42 -11.37
CA ILE A 302 41.31 19.21 -12.12
C ILE A 302 41.31 17.98 -11.20
N GLY A 303 42.31 17.83 -10.33
CA GLY A 303 42.37 16.73 -9.35
C GLY A 303 41.17 16.71 -8.39
N PHE A 304 40.75 17.88 -7.90
CA PHE A 304 39.52 18.01 -7.13
C PHE A 304 38.28 17.66 -7.97
N ALA A 305 38.16 18.16 -9.20
CA ALA A 305 37.04 17.85 -10.08
C ALA A 305 36.89 16.32 -10.32
N ILE A 306 37.98 15.62 -10.60
CA ILE A 306 37.98 14.15 -10.78
C ILE A 306 37.57 13.44 -9.48
N THR A 307 38.12 13.85 -8.33
CA THR A 307 37.84 13.22 -7.04
C THR A 307 36.36 13.37 -6.65
N LEU A 308 35.82 14.57 -6.79
CA LEU A 308 34.40 14.86 -6.50
C LEU A 308 33.47 14.12 -7.48
N GLN A 309 33.85 14.00 -8.75
CA GLN A 309 33.08 13.25 -9.76
C GLN A 309 33.07 11.73 -9.49
N LEU A 310 34.18 11.15 -9.02
CA LEU A 310 34.24 9.74 -8.61
C LEU A 310 33.37 9.45 -7.39
N ILE A 311 33.33 10.37 -6.41
CA ILE A 311 32.42 10.28 -5.26
C ILE A 311 30.97 10.37 -5.74
N ALA A 312 30.62 11.32 -6.61
CA ALA A 312 29.27 11.46 -7.16
C ALA A 312 28.80 10.18 -7.90
N LEU A 313 29.67 9.60 -8.73
CA LEU A 313 29.40 8.36 -9.45
C LEU A 313 29.22 7.17 -8.49
N THR A 314 30.05 7.06 -7.45
CA THR A 314 29.96 6.00 -6.44
C THR A 314 28.62 6.07 -5.70
N LEU A 315 28.20 7.26 -5.26
CA LEU A 315 26.92 7.47 -4.58
C LEU A 315 25.71 7.20 -5.50
N TYR A 316 25.84 7.45 -6.81
CA TYR A 316 24.81 7.14 -7.80
C TYR A 316 24.68 5.62 -8.03
N VAL A 317 25.79 4.89 -8.16
CA VAL A 317 25.78 3.42 -8.30
C VAL A 317 25.22 2.77 -7.03
N MET A 318 25.69 3.15 -5.84
CA MET A 318 25.19 2.63 -4.56
C MET A 318 23.70 2.90 -4.28
N HIS A 319 23.06 3.81 -5.04
CA HIS A 319 21.61 4.02 -4.99
C HIS A 319 20.86 3.09 -5.94
N LYS A 320 21.46 2.67 -7.06
CA LYS A 320 20.81 1.82 -8.07
C LYS A 320 20.60 0.38 -7.60
N ASP A 321 21.48 -0.09 -6.71
CA ASP A 321 21.49 -1.47 -6.20
C ASP A 321 20.73 -1.60 -4.85
N ARG A 322 19.67 -0.79 -4.65
CA ARG A 322 18.81 -0.72 -3.45
C ARG A 322 17.36 -0.38 -3.78
#